data_AF-A0A178VTF4-F1
#
_entry.id   AF-A0A178VTF4-F1
#
_cell.length_a   1.000
_cell.length_b   1.000
_cell.length_c   1.000
_cell.angle_alpha   90.00
_cell.angle_beta   90.00
_cell.angle_gamma   90.00
#
_symmetry.space_group_name_H-M   'P 1'
#
loop_
_entity.id
_entity.type
_entity.pdbx_description
1 polymer ?
#
loop_
_entity_poly.entity_id
_entity_poly.type
_entity_poly.pdbx_seq_one_letter_code
_entity_poly.pdbx_strand_id
1 'polypeptide(L)'
;MGRGRIKMKLKGRRRDLTKKKVRELCDYCGFSSGIIRYDEQRPHERDHEAVSMENELKRLRLLTRRMTCKDLDGLTFPELLSLKSHLQTALLIVKDQTKKIEQLLKEDDGWMLIRRKDAEDGMGREVSVPCKFSTSSTGERQGDEAPAPPLSQLQLQFERRNAEPMMIEYGRLWLLKERMNGRQLDGMNNAELALLQAKIVHGLQELHEHMYAPTMEKIAKKRRYLLREVPGRS
;
A
#
# COMPACT_ATOMS: atom_id res chain seq x y z
N MET A 1 -22.95 44.86 45.47
CA MET A 1 -22.17 45.18 44.25
C MET A 1 -22.31 44.02 43.25
N GLY A 2 -23.41 43.94 42.51
CA GLY A 2 -23.68 42.85 41.55
C GLY A 2 -23.08 43.16 40.18
N ARG A 3 -21.99 42.48 39.79
CA ARG A 3 -21.36 42.65 38.48
C ARG A 3 -21.98 41.67 37.48
N GLY A 4 -22.64 42.23 36.46
CA GLY A 4 -23.45 41.51 35.48
C GLY A 4 -22.66 40.52 34.61
N ARG A 5 -23.37 39.44 34.22
CA ARG A 5 -22.89 38.40 33.30
C ARG A 5 -22.56 39.00 31.92
N ILE A 6 -21.28 38.97 31.57
CA ILE A 6 -20.81 39.27 30.21
C ILE A 6 -21.24 38.12 29.28
N LYS A 7 -22.22 38.37 28.41
CA LYS A 7 -22.62 37.44 27.34
C LYS A 7 -21.54 37.45 26.25
N MET A 8 -20.61 36.50 26.30
CA MET A 8 -19.68 36.26 25.20
C MET A 8 -20.45 35.67 24.01
N LYS A 9 -20.70 36.50 22.98
CA LYS A 9 -21.15 36.02 21.67
C LYS A 9 -20.01 35.22 21.04
N LEU A 10 -20.09 33.89 21.13
CA LEU A 10 -19.25 32.99 20.34
C LEU A 10 -19.56 33.24 18.87
N LYS A 11 -18.71 34.04 18.22
CA LYS A 11 -18.71 34.26 16.78
C LYS A 11 -18.25 32.95 16.14
N GLY A 12 -19.19 32.03 15.95
CA GLY A 12 -18.95 30.76 15.27
C GLY A 12 -18.32 31.06 13.91
N ARG A 13 -17.05 30.69 13.74
CA ARG A 13 -16.40 30.71 12.43
C ARG A 13 -17.23 29.80 11.52
N ARG A 14 -17.94 30.41 10.57
CA ARG A 14 -18.50 29.70 9.41
C ARG A 14 -17.35 28.89 8.83
N ARG A 15 -17.43 27.57 8.93
CA ARG A 15 -16.51 26.70 8.20
C ARG A 15 -16.83 26.92 6.73
N ASP A 16 -15.88 27.46 5.98
CA ASP A 16 -15.99 27.59 4.53
C ASP A 16 -16.17 26.20 3.92
N LEU A 17 -17.43 25.86 3.60
CA LEU A 17 -17.80 24.64 2.90
C LEU A 17 -17.28 24.61 1.45
N THR A 18 -16.61 25.67 0.98
CA THR A 18 -16.06 25.75 -0.37
C THR A 18 -14.79 24.93 -0.56
N LYS A 19 -14.10 24.50 0.51
CA LYS A 19 -13.07 23.46 0.43
C LYS A 19 -13.71 22.08 0.50
N LYS A 20 -14.66 21.80 -0.40
CA LYS A 20 -15.05 20.44 -0.74
C LYS A 20 -13.80 19.80 -1.33
N LYS A 21 -12.96 19.16 -0.49
CA LYS A 21 -11.87 18.31 -0.97
C LYS A 21 -12.54 17.36 -1.94
N VAL A 22 -12.33 17.59 -3.24
CA VAL A 22 -12.80 16.71 -4.30
C VAL A 22 -12.15 15.39 -3.94
N ARG A 23 -12.93 14.48 -3.35
CA ARG A 23 -12.48 13.12 -3.17
C ARG A 23 -12.31 12.62 -4.58
N GLU A 24 -11.06 12.43 -4.99
CA GLU A 24 -10.75 11.81 -6.27
C GLU A 24 -11.39 10.42 -6.24
N LEU A 25 -12.57 10.33 -6.86
CA LEU A 25 -13.28 9.09 -7.05
C LEU A 25 -12.39 8.24 -7.95
N CYS A 26 -12.11 7.02 -7.52
CA CYS A 26 -11.43 6.06 -8.38
C CYS A 26 -12.50 5.30 -9.15
N ASP A 27 -12.58 5.61 -10.45
CA ASP A 27 -13.54 5.05 -11.40
C ASP A 27 -13.52 3.52 -11.40
N TYR A 28 -12.34 2.91 -11.19
CA TYR A 28 -12.19 1.46 -11.15
C TYR A 28 -12.79 0.81 -9.88
N CYS A 29 -12.74 1.48 -8.73
CA CYS A 29 -13.26 0.90 -7.49
C CYS A 29 -14.71 1.31 -7.17
N GLY A 30 -15.30 2.23 -7.95
CA GLY A 30 -16.68 2.73 -7.87
C GLY A 30 -17.06 3.45 -6.57
N PHE A 31 -16.28 3.27 -5.51
CA PHE A 31 -16.60 3.74 -4.18
C PHE A 31 -15.29 4.10 -3.47
N SER A 32 -15.13 5.36 -3.09
CA SER A 32 -14.41 5.65 -1.85
C SER A 32 -15.25 5.00 -0.75
N SER A 33 -15.04 3.71 -0.45
CA SER A 33 -15.39 3.15 0.85
C SER A 33 -14.60 4.00 1.85
N GLY A 34 -15.19 5.12 2.26
CA GLY A 34 -14.72 5.86 3.40
C GLY A 34 -14.67 4.85 4.53
N ILE A 35 -13.58 4.87 5.29
CA ILE A 35 -13.47 4.15 6.56
C ILE A 35 -14.86 4.17 7.20
N ILE A 36 -15.53 3.02 7.21
CA ILE A 36 -16.84 2.89 7.83
C ILE A 36 -16.59 3.33 9.26
N ARG A 37 -17.12 4.49 9.63
CA ARG A 37 -17.04 4.99 10.99
C ARG A 37 -17.96 4.09 11.79
N TYR A 38 -17.37 3.17 12.53
CA TYR A 38 -18.06 2.34 13.50
C TYR A 38 -18.84 3.26 14.44
N ASP A 39 -20.16 3.19 14.37
CA ASP A 39 -21.06 3.81 15.34
C ASP A 39 -21.35 2.73 16.38
N GLU A 40 -20.68 2.82 17.53
CA GLU A 40 -20.86 1.88 18.64
C GLU A 40 -22.27 2.04 19.22
N GLN A 41 -23.28 1.34 18.68
CA GLN A 41 -24.61 1.31 19.29
C GLN A 41 -25.49 0.13 18.80
N ARG A 42 -26.02 -0.61 19.80
CA ARG A 42 -27.19 -1.53 19.80
C ARG A 42 -26.97 -3.03 19.43
N PRO A 43 -27.38 -3.99 20.31
CA PRO A 43 -27.11 -5.42 20.12
C PRO A 43 -27.83 -6.09 18.93
N HIS A 44 -29.04 -5.65 18.58
CA HIS A 44 -29.85 -6.29 17.53
C HIS A 44 -29.34 -5.94 16.11
N GLU A 45 -28.46 -4.94 15.99
CA GLU A 45 -27.79 -4.59 14.73
C GLU A 45 -26.49 -5.38 14.54
N ARG A 46 -25.96 -6.06 15.57
CA ARG A 46 -24.66 -6.76 15.48
C ARG A 46 -24.63 -7.86 14.42
N ASP A 47 -25.71 -8.64 14.28
CA ASP A 47 -25.74 -9.72 13.29
C ASP A 47 -25.79 -9.17 11.87
N HIS A 48 -26.60 -8.11 11.65
CA HIS A 48 -26.64 -7.40 10.38
C HIS A 48 -25.30 -6.70 10.07
N GLU A 49 -24.65 -6.13 11.08
CA GLU A 49 -23.36 -5.45 10.98
C GLU A 49 -22.23 -6.44 10.66
N ALA A 50 -22.18 -7.60 11.33
CA ALA A 50 -21.20 -8.65 11.07
C ALA A 50 -21.33 -9.20 9.65
N VAL A 51 -22.56 -9.49 9.20
CA VAL A 51 -22.84 -9.93 7.82
C VAL A 51 -22.45 -8.84 6.81
N SER A 52 -22.74 -7.57 7.12
CA SER A 52 -22.36 -6.43 6.28
C SER A 52 -20.84 -6.31 6.13
N MET A 53 -20.09 -6.44 7.24
CA MET A 53 -18.64 -6.41 7.24
C MET A 53 -18.03 -7.58 6.51
N GLU A 54 -18.60 -8.79 6.64
CA GLU A 54 -18.15 -9.95 5.88
C GLU A 54 -18.29 -9.75 4.37
N ASN A 55 -19.40 -9.16 3.94
CA ASN A 55 -19.66 -8.89 2.52
C ASN A 55 -18.71 -7.83 1.96
N GLU A 56 -18.46 -6.74 2.67
CA GLU A 56 -17.49 -5.73 2.23
C GLU A 56 -16.05 -6.29 2.26
N LEU A 57 -15.71 -7.16 3.21
CA LEU A 57 -14.43 -7.86 3.24
C LEU A 57 -14.28 -8.79 2.02
N LYS A 58 -15.32 -9.59 1.68
CA LYS A 58 -15.34 -10.43 0.46
C LYS A 58 -15.13 -9.59 -0.79
N ARG A 59 -15.80 -8.45 -0.88
CA ARG A 59 -15.61 -7.49 -1.99
C ARG A 59 -14.19 -6.93 -2.05
N LEU A 60 -13.62 -6.53 -0.91
CA LEU A 60 -12.24 -6.05 -0.84
C LEU A 60 -11.21 -7.12 -1.21
N ARG A 61 -11.41 -8.38 -0.79
CA ARG A 61 -10.57 -9.52 -1.18
C ARG A 61 -10.56 -9.68 -2.69
N LEU A 62 -11.74 -9.71 -3.32
CA LEU A 62 -11.84 -9.82 -4.78
C LEU A 62 -11.19 -8.62 -5.49
N LEU A 63 -11.50 -7.40 -5.05
CA LEU A 63 -10.98 -6.18 -5.67
C LEU A 63 -9.46 -6.11 -5.57
N THR A 64 -8.88 -6.38 -4.40
CA THR A 64 -7.43 -6.38 -4.22
C THR A 64 -6.74 -7.45 -5.05
N ARG A 65 -7.32 -8.67 -5.15
CA ARG A 65 -6.81 -9.73 -6.02
C ARG A 65 -6.80 -9.30 -7.49
N ARG A 66 -7.86 -8.64 -7.97
CA ARG A 66 -7.93 -8.04 -9.32
C ARG A 66 -6.92 -6.92 -9.54
N MET A 67 -6.76 -6.01 -8.58
CA MET A 67 -5.75 -4.95 -8.65
C MET A 67 -4.33 -5.51 -8.69
N THR A 68 -4.09 -6.66 -8.05
CA THR A 68 -2.82 -7.41 -8.15
C THR A 68 -2.80 -8.42 -9.30
N CYS A 69 -3.80 -8.42 -10.18
CA CYS A 69 -3.88 -9.25 -11.39
C CYS A 69 -3.91 -10.77 -11.18
N LYS A 70 -4.42 -11.25 -10.03
CA LYS A 70 -4.52 -12.69 -9.71
C LYS A 70 -5.87 -13.35 -10.03
N ASP A 71 -6.94 -12.56 -10.13
CA ASP A 71 -8.32 -13.03 -10.42
C ASP A 71 -8.91 -12.28 -11.61
N LEU A 72 -8.27 -12.43 -12.77
CA LEU A 72 -8.68 -11.75 -14.00
C LEU A 72 -9.79 -12.49 -14.75
N ASP A 73 -10.06 -13.73 -14.39
CA ASP A 73 -11.13 -14.53 -14.98
C ASP A 73 -12.50 -13.85 -14.80
N GLY A 74 -13.30 -13.90 -15.86
CA GLY A 74 -14.63 -13.28 -15.93
C GLY A 74 -14.62 -11.78 -16.23
N LEU A 75 -13.45 -11.13 -16.34
CA LEU A 75 -13.37 -9.76 -16.85
C LEU A 75 -13.42 -9.74 -18.38
N THR A 76 -14.17 -8.78 -18.91
CA THR A 76 -14.22 -8.47 -20.33
C THR A 76 -12.95 -7.75 -20.79
N PHE A 77 -12.65 -7.79 -22.08
CA PHE A 77 -11.47 -7.11 -22.62
C PHE A 77 -11.43 -5.58 -22.34
N PRO A 78 -12.55 -4.83 -22.44
CA PRO A 78 -12.58 -3.42 -22.02
C PRO A 78 -12.28 -3.21 -20.54
N GLU A 79 -12.75 -4.08 -19.65
CA GLU A 79 -12.45 -4.01 -18.21
C GLU A 79 -10.97 -4.27 -17.93
N LEU A 80 -10.35 -5.24 -18.62
CA LEU A 80 -8.90 -5.49 -18.54
C LEU A 80 -8.09 -4.29 -19.04
N LEU A 81 -8.55 -3.63 -20.12
CA LEU A 81 -7.90 -2.44 -20.65
C LEU A 81 -8.01 -1.25 -19.68
N SER A 82 -9.18 -1.08 -19.05
CA SER A 82 -9.40 -0.09 -17.99
C SER A 82 -8.49 -0.35 -16.79
N LEU A 83 -8.40 -1.59 -16.32
CA LEU A 83 -7.49 -2.00 -15.24
C LEU A 83 -6.03 -1.70 -15.62
N LYS A 84 -5.60 -2.04 -16.84
CA LYS A 84 -4.25 -1.75 -17.33
C LYS A 84 -3.95 -0.26 -17.28
N SER A 85 -4.82 0.57 -17.84
CA SER A 85 -4.67 2.02 -17.84
C SER A 85 -4.60 2.57 -16.42
N HIS A 86 -5.47 2.08 -15.54
CA HIS A 86 -5.51 2.49 -14.13
C HIS A 86 -4.21 2.14 -13.38
N LEU A 87 -3.71 0.91 -13.53
CA LEU A 87 -2.44 0.49 -12.92
C LEU A 87 -1.23 1.23 -13.50
N GLN A 88 -1.25 1.58 -14.79
CA GLN A 88 -0.21 2.44 -15.39
C GLN A 88 -0.22 3.84 -14.76
N THR A 89 -1.39 4.43 -14.54
CA THR A 89 -1.51 5.71 -13.84
C THR A 89 -1.01 5.60 -12.39
N ALA A 90 -1.43 4.58 -11.66
CA ALA A 90 -0.95 4.34 -10.29
C ALA A 90 0.58 4.16 -10.25
N LEU A 91 1.16 3.44 -11.21
CA LEU A 91 2.60 3.25 -11.33
C LEU A 91 3.33 4.59 -11.52
N LEU A 92 2.79 5.49 -12.36
CA LEU A 92 3.37 6.81 -12.55
C LEU A 92 3.35 7.63 -11.26
N ILE A 93 2.25 7.61 -10.52
CA ILE A 93 2.12 8.31 -9.22
C ILE A 93 3.14 7.75 -8.22
N VAL A 94 3.26 6.43 -8.11
CA VAL A 94 4.24 5.80 -7.20
C VAL A 94 5.67 6.18 -7.58
N LYS A 95 6.01 6.16 -8.88
CA LYS A 95 7.34 6.58 -9.36
C LYS A 95 7.64 8.05 -9.05
N ASP A 96 6.64 8.92 -9.18
CA ASP A 96 6.77 10.34 -8.84
C ASP A 96 7.02 10.53 -7.33
N GLN A 97 6.29 9.81 -6.48
CA GLN A 97 6.51 9.82 -5.03
C GLN A 97 7.90 9.30 -4.64
N THR A 98 8.36 8.21 -5.24
CA THR A 98 9.72 7.70 -5.01
C THR A 98 10.78 8.76 -5.34
N LYS A 99 10.64 9.44 -6.48
CA LYS A 99 11.56 10.53 -6.87
C LYS A 99 11.54 11.69 -5.89
N LYS A 100 10.37 12.06 -5.36
CA LYS A 100 10.26 13.12 -4.34
C LYS A 100 11.01 12.75 -3.07
N ILE A 101 10.86 11.52 -2.58
CA ILE A 101 11.59 11.07 -1.38
C ILE A 101 13.10 11.00 -1.64
N GLU A 102 13.52 10.50 -2.80
CA GLU A 102 14.94 10.50 -3.19
C GLU A 102 15.54 11.91 -3.26
N GLN A 103 14.78 12.91 -3.71
CA GLN A 103 15.22 14.30 -3.72
C GLN A 103 15.36 14.87 -2.31
N LEU A 104 14.37 14.63 -1.44
CA LEU A 104 14.42 15.08 -0.05
C LEU A 104 15.63 14.49 0.70
N LEU A 105 15.94 13.21 0.49
CA LEU A 105 17.12 12.59 1.09
C LEU A 105 18.44 13.23 0.61
N LYS A 106 18.54 13.56 -0.68
CA LYS A 106 19.73 14.23 -1.23
C LYS A 106 19.91 15.65 -0.70
N GLU A 107 18.80 16.38 -0.53
CA GLU A 107 18.81 17.71 0.07
C GLU A 107 19.24 17.64 1.54
N ASP A 108 18.67 16.72 2.32
CA ASP A 108 19.05 16.50 3.72
C ASP A 108 20.54 16.12 3.86
N ASP A 109 21.04 15.23 2.99
CA ASP A 109 22.47 14.89 2.93
C ASP A 109 23.35 16.10 2.60
N GLY A 110 22.89 16.97 1.69
CA GLY A 110 23.55 18.23 1.36
C GLY A 110 23.60 19.20 2.54
N TRP A 111 22.48 19.38 3.26
CA TRP A 111 22.42 20.21 4.46
C TRP A 111 23.30 19.64 5.59
N MET A 112 23.37 18.32 5.74
CA MET A 112 24.27 17.67 6.70
C MET A 112 25.75 17.89 6.34
N LEU A 113 26.09 17.86 5.05
CA LEU A 113 27.46 18.11 4.59
C LEU A 113 27.89 19.57 4.80
N ILE A 114 27.02 20.53 4.51
CA ILE A 114 27.26 21.96 4.77
C ILE A 114 27.46 22.20 6.26
N ARG A 115 26.57 21.66 7.11
CA ARG A 115 26.68 21.79 8.57
C ARG A 115 27.98 21.19 9.12
N ARG A 116 28.45 20.07 8.55
CA ARG A 116 29.73 19.47 8.92
C ARG A 116 30.90 20.38 8.52
N LYS A 117 30.85 20.96 7.32
CA LYS A 117 31.89 21.87 6.83
C LYS A 117 31.96 23.14 7.66
N ASP A 118 30.83 23.75 8.00
CA ASP A 118 30.78 24.93 8.87
C ASP A 118 31.33 24.63 10.28
N ALA A 119 31.12 23.40 10.77
CA ALA A 119 31.72 22.94 12.03
C ALA A 119 33.23 22.72 11.92
N GLU A 120 33.74 22.19 10.80
CA GLU A 120 35.18 22.02 10.57
C GLU A 120 35.91 23.36 10.37
N ASP A 121 35.33 24.29 9.59
CA ASP A 121 35.87 25.64 9.38
C ASP A 121 35.86 26.46 10.68
N GLY A 122 34.90 26.20 11.59
CA GLY A 122 34.80 26.85 12.90
C GLY A 122 35.68 26.25 14.00
N MET A 123 36.09 24.97 13.89
CA MET A 123 36.74 24.25 14.99
C MET A 123 38.26 24.23 14.86
N GLY A 124 38.87 25.41 14.95
CA GLY A 124 40.25 25.49 15.43
C GLY A 124 40.30 25.05 16.90
N ARG A 125 40.80 23.81 17.14
CA ARG A 125 41.09 23.18 18.45
C ARG A 125 39.87 22.68 19.24
N GLU A 126 39.70 21.35 19.35
CA GLU A 126 39.76 20.65 20.65
C GLU A 126 39.53 19.13 20.52
N VAL A 127 40.54 18.40 21.00
CA VAL A 127 40.49 17.19 21.87
C VAL A 127 39.49 16.09 21.52
N SER A 128 40.02 15.07 20.81
CA SER A 128 39.44 13.75 20.68
C SER A 128 39.26 13.08 22.06
N VAL A 129 38.01 12.88 22.49
CA VAL A 129 37.70 12.03 23.64
C VAL A 129 37.32 10.63 23.13
N PRO A 130 38.09 9.57 23.45
CA PRO A 130 37.76 8.22 23.03
C PRO A 130 36.46 7.72 23.66
N CYS A 131 35.51 7.32 22.81
CA CYS A 131 34.28 6.64 23.22
C CYS A 131 34.61 5.30 23.91
N LYS A 132 34.27 5.20 25.20
CA LYS A 132 34.28 3.94 25.93
C LYS A 132 33.09 3.10 25.49
N PHE A 133 33.35 2.06 24.72
CA PHE A 133 32.39 0.99 24.48
C PHE A 133 32.03 0.34 25.82
N SER A 134 30.77 0.42 26.22
CA SER A 134 30.21 -0.43 27.28
C SER A 134 29.22 -1.39 26.63
N THR A 135 29.75 -2.53 26.23
CA THR A 135 28.98 -3.75 25.96
C THR A 135 28.83 -4.49 27.28
N SER A 136 27.63 -4.48 27.86
CA SER A 136 27.23 -5.48 28.84
C SER A 136 25.84 -5.99 28.46
N SER A 137 25.85 -7.11 27.74
CA SER A 137 24.72 -8.02 27.65
C SER A 137 24.70 -8.84 28.93
N THR A 138 23.57 -8.91 29.61
CA THR A 138 23.34 -9.95 30.62
C THR A 138 21.89 -10.37 30.47
N GLY A 139 21.71 -11.50 29.78
CA GLY A 139 20.41 -12.14 29.67
C GLY A 139 20.11 -12.92 30.95
N GLU A 140 18.88 -12.79 31.43
CA GLU A 140 18.31 -13.74 32.37
C GLU A 140 17.34 -14.66 31.60
N ARG A 141 17.74 -15.93 31.57
CA ARG A 141 16.92 -17.07 31.19
C ARG A 141 16.08 -17.46 32.40
N GLN A 142 14.82 -17.85 32.21
CA GLN A 142 14.20 -19.07 32.76
C GLN A 142 12.67 -18.96 32.69
N GLY A 143 12.04 -19.98 32.13
CA GLY A 143 10.61 -20.11 31.96
C GLY A 143 10.36 -21.38 31.16
N ASP A 144 10.36 -22.50 31.87
CA ASP A 144 10.19 -23.88 31.38
C ASP A 144 8.82 -24.10 30.73
N GLU A 145 8.64 -23.68 29.49
CA GLU A 145 7.62 -24.29 28.63
C GLU A 145 8.29 -25.15 27.58
N ALA A 146 7.85 -26.41 27.52
CA ALA A 146 8.23 -27.36 26.51
C ALA A 146 8.12 -26.68 25.13
N PRO A 147 9.24 -26.52 24.39
CA PRO A 147 9.20 -25.76 23.15
C PRO A 147 8.34 -26.53 22.16
N ALA A 148 7.14 -26.01 21.88
CA ALA A 148 6.45 -26.34 20.65
C ALA A 148 7.48 -26.23 19.51
N PRO A 149 7.50 -27.16 18.54
CA PRO A 149 8.49 -27.16 17.47
C PRO A 149 8.63 -25.76 16.93
N PRO A 150 9.85 -25.19 16.82
CA PRO A 150 10.01 -23.81 16.38
C PRO A 150 9.38 -23.71 14.99
N LEU A 151 8.16 -23.17 14.95
CA LEU A 151 7.51 -22.90 13.68
C LEU A 151 8.45 -21.97 12.93
N SER A 152 8.71 -22.29 11.66
CA SER A 152 9.50 -21.40 10.83
C SER A 152 8.89 -20.00 10.90
N GLN A 153 9.72 -18.95 10.87
CA GLN A 153 9.23 -17.58 10.90
C GLN A 153 8.13 -17.33 9.85
N LEU A 154 8.23 -18.00 8.70
CA LEU A 154 7.23 -18.00 7.65
C LEU A 154 5.90 -18.65 8.10
N GLN A 155 5.96 -19.81 8.75
CA GLN A 155 4.77 -20.50 9.26
C GLN A 155 4.10 -19.72 10.40
N LEU A 156 4.86 -19.16 11.34
CA LEU A 156 4.32 -18.31 12.39
C LEU A 156 3.59 -17.08 11.81
N GLN A 157 4.16 -16.47 10.77
CA GLN A 157 3.51 -15.36 10.08
C GLN A 157 2.25 -15.80 9.33
N PHE A 158 2.26 -16.99 8.73
CA PHE A 158 1.10 -17.57 8.06
C PHE A 158 -0.04 -17.85 9.05
N GLU A 159 0.25 -18.50 10.17
CA GLU A 159 -0.74 -18.77 11.23
C GLU A 159 -1.27 -17.47 11.85
N ARG A 160 -0.40 -16.50 12.12
CA ARG A 160 -0.81 -15.16 12.58
C ARG A 160 -1.75 -14.49 11.58
N ARG A 161 -1.49 -14.61 10.27
CA ARG A 161 -2.35 -14.07 9.21
C ARG A 161 -3.70 -14.78 9.15
N ASN A 162 -3.74 -16.10 9.36
CA ASN A 162 -5.00 -16.86 9.39
C ASN A 162 -5.83 -16.55 10.64
N ALA A 163 -5.18 -16.19 11.75
CA ALA A 163 -5.83 -15.77 12.99
C ALA A 163 -6.15 -14.25 13.05
N GLU A 164 -5.95 -13.49 11.96
CA GLU A 164 -6.26 -12.06 11.96
C GLU A 164 -7.78 -11.84 12.12
N PRO A 165 -8.21 -10.98 13.07
CA PRO A 165 -9.62 -10.62 13.16
C PRO A 165 -10.03 -9.84 11.89
N MET A 166 -11.29 -9.99 11.47
CA MET A 166 -11.81 -9.42 10.22
C MET A 166 -11.50 -7.92 10.06
N MET A 167 -11.49 -7.18 11.17
CA MET A 167 -11.19 -5.74 11.17
C MET A 167 -9.76 -5.38 10.79
N ILE A 168 -8.79 -6.17 11.24
CA ILE A 168 -7.38 -5.97 10.90
C ILE A 168 -7.15 -6.33 9.44
N GLU A 169 -7.76 -7.43 8.98
CA GLU A 169 -7.71 -7.81 7.57
C GLU A 169 -8.35 -6.73 6.68
N TYR A 170 -9.52 -6.21 7.05
CA TYR A 170 -10.19 -5.13 6.37
C TYR A 170 -9.28 -3.91 6.23
N GLY A 171 -8.67 -3.45 7.33
CA GLY A 171 -7.76 -2.31 7.32
C GLY A 171 -6.56 -2.53 6.39
N ARG A 172 -6.01 -3.74 6.38
CA ARG A 172 -4.90 -4.11 5.49
C ARG A 172 -5.31 -4.12 4.01
N LEU A 173 -6.42 -4.77 3.67
CA LEU A 173 -6.90 -4.86 2.29
C LEU A 173 -7.34 -3.50 1.77
N TRP A 174 -7.99 -2.70 2.60
CA TRP A 174 -8.34 -1.32 2.28
C TRP A 174 -7.10 -0.48 2.01
N LEU A 175 -6.08 -0.54 2.86
CA LEU A 175 -4.84 0.21 2.66
C LEU A 175 -4.12 -0.24 1.38
N LEU A 176 -4.09 -1.55 1.10
CA LEU A 176 -3.55 -2.08 -0.14
C LEU A 176 -4.32 -1.55 -1.35
N LYS A 177 -5.66 -1.57 -1.32
CA LYS A 177 -6.50 -0.97 -2.36
C LYS A 177 -6.12 0.49 -2.60
N GLU A 178 -6.01 1.28 -1.54
CA GLU A 178 -5.67 2.71 -1.68
C GLU A 178 -4.28 2.91 -2.31
N ARG A 179 -3.29 2.14 -1.87
CA ARG A 179 -1.91 2.18 -2.42
C ARG A 179 -1.84 1.72 -3.88
N MET A 180 -2.57 0.67 -4.25
CA MET A 180 -2.67 0.21 -5.64
C MET A 180 -3.39 1.23 -6.54
N ASN A 181 -4.10 2.19 -5.96
CA ASN A 181 -4.71 3.32 -6.68
C ASN A 181 -3.82 4.59 -6.67
N GLY A 182 -2.58 4.52 -6.16
CA GLY A 182 -1.69 5.68 -6.03
C GLY A 182 -2.06 6.64 -4.89
N ARG A 183 -2.90 6.23 -3.94
CA ARG A 183 -3.26 7.02 -2.74
C ARG A 183 -2.62 6.42 -1.48
N GLN A 184 -2.69 7.15 -0.36
CA GLN A 184 -2.14 6.70 0.93
C GLN A 184 -0.65 6.28 0.84
N LEU A 185 0.10 7.05 0.05
CA LEU A 185 1.55 6.89 -0.13
C LEU A 185 2.35 7.70 0.90
N ASP A 186 1.70 8.67 1.55
CA ASP A 186 2.31 9.47 2.61
C ASP A 186 2.80 8.57 3.76
N GLY A 187 4.02 8.80 4.21
CA GLY A 187 4.66 8.02 5.27
C GLY A 187 5.26 6.68 4.82
N MET A 188 5.11 6.28 3.55
CA MET A 188 5.85 5.13 3.02
C MET A 188 7.32 5.49 2.83
N ASN A 189 8.23 4.61 3.24
CA ASN A 189 9.65 4.77 2.93
C ASN A 189 9.97 4.30 1.50
N ASN A 190 11.20 4.58 1.03
CA ASN A 190 11.63 4.20 -0.32
C ASN A 190 11.55 2.69 -0.58
N ALA A 191 11.85 1.85 0.41
CA ALA A 191 11.79 0.40 0.26
C ALA A 191 10.34 -0.09 0.09
N GLU A 192 9.40 0.47 0.85
CA GLU A 192 7.97 0.17 0.76
C GLU A 192 7.40 0.63 -0.58
N LEU A 193 7.79 1.80 -1.09
CA LEU A 193 7.40 2.29 -2.42
C LEU A 193 7.98 1.39 -3.52
N ALA A 194 9.23 0.95 -3.39
CA ALA A 194 9.85 0.03 -4.33
C ALA A 194 9.11 -1.32 -4.37
N LEU A 195 8.69 -1.85 -3.21
CA LEU A 195 7.87 -3.07 -3.13
C LEU A 195 6.49 -2.86 -3.77
N LEU A 196 5.85 -1.71 -3.56
CA LEU A 196 4.58 -1.39 -4.19
C LEU A 196 4.73 -1.27 -5.71
N GLN A 197 5.78 -0.59 -6.18
CA GLN A 197 6.13 -0.48 -7.59
C GLN A 197 6.33 -1.86 -8.22
N ALA A 198 7.10 -2.74 -7.57
CA ALA A 198 7.33 -4.10 -8.04
C ALA A 198 6.01 -4.88 -8.17
N LYS A 199 5.11 -4.77 -7.19
CA LYS A 199 3.77 -5.38 -7.26
C LYS A 199 2.94 -4.88 -8.44
N ILE A 200 2.94 -3.58 -8.69
CA ILE A 200 2.19 -3.00 -9.83
C ILE A 200 2.80 -3.46 -11.16
N VAL A 201 4.14 -3.46 -11.27
CA VAL A 201 4.84 -3.91 -12.48
C VAL A 201 4.58 -5.40 -12.75
N HIS A 202 4.67 -6.25 -11.72
CA HIS A 202 4.36 -7.68 -11.85
C HIS A 202 2.90 -7.89 -12.25
N GLY A 203 1.96 -7.20 -11.61
CA GLY A 203 0.55 -7.29 -11.99
C GLY A 203 0.31 -6.85 -13.43
N LEU A 204 0.99 -5.80 -13.91
CA LEU A 204 0.91 -5.38 -15.30
C LEU A 204 1.47 -6.42 -16.29
N GLN A 205 2.50 -7.17 -15.89
CA GLN A 205 3.05 -8.28 -16.67
C GLN A 205 2.05 -9.45 -16.74
N GLU A 206 1.52 -9.89 -15.59
CA GLU A 206 0.49 -10.94 -15.52
C GLU A 206 -0.76 -10.56 -16.33
N LEU A 207 -1.19 -9.30 -16.25
CA LEU A 207 -2.31 -8.77 -17.04
C LEU A 207 -2.00 -8.80 -18.55
N HIS A 208 -0.79 -8.42 -18.95
CA HIS A 208 -0.38 -8.49 -20.34
C HIS A 208 -0.39 -9.93 -20.86
N GLU A 209 0.18 -10.86 -20.10
CA GLU A 209 0.16 -12.28 -20.43
C GLU A 209 -1.27 -12.81 -20.54
N HIS A 210 -2.13 -12.52 -19.55
CA HIS A 210 -3.54 -12.92 -19.58
C HIS A 210 -4.28 -12.39 -20.81
N MET A 211 -4.07 -11.12 -21.19
CA MET A 211 -4.75 -10.50 -22.33
C MET A 211 -4.29 -11.07 -23.68
N TYR A 212 -2.99 -11.35 -23.85
CA TYR A 212 -2.41 -11.60 -25.16
C TYR A 212 -1.91 -13.03 -25.37
N ALA A 213 -1.66 -13.81 -24.32
CA ALA A 213 -1.20 -15.20 -24.44
C ALA A 213 -2.13 -16.05 -25.32
N PRO A 214 -3.47 -16.00 -25.18
CA PRO A 214 -4.37 -16.78 -26.04
C PRO A 214 -4.26 -16.39 -27.52
N THR A 215 -4.08 -15.10 -27.79
CA THR A 215 -3.93 -14.57 -29.14
C THR A 215 -2.58 -14.98 -29.75
N MET A 216 -1.51 -14.86 -28.96
CA MET A 216 -0.16 -15.26 -29.37
C MET A 216 -0.09 -16.77 -29.64
N GLU A 217 -0.77 -17.59 -28.84
CA GLU A 217 -0.84 -19.03 -29.06
C GLU A 217 -1.58 -19.39 -30.36
N LYS A 218 -2.69 -18.72 -30.67
CA LYS A 218 -3.42 -18.90 -31.93
C LYS A 218 -2.55 -18.53 -33.13
N ILE A 219 -1.83 -17.41 -33.07
CA ILE A 219 -0.91 -16.97 -34.12
C ILE A 219 0.23 -17.98 -34.28
N ALA A 220 0.82 -18.45 -33.18
CA ALA A 220 1.88 -19.46 -33.19
C ALA A 220 1.41 -20.80 -33.78
N LYS A 221 0.20 -21.27 -33.43
CA LYS A 221 -0.41 -22.46 -34.03
C LYS A 221 -0.61 -22.30 -35.54
N LYS A 222 -1.13 -21.15 -35.98
CA LYS A 222 -1.31 -20.85 -37.42
C LYS A 222 0.03 -20.84 -38.16
N ARG A 223 1.07 -20.22 -37.59
CA ARG A 223 2.43 -20.21 -38.18
C ARG A 223 3.00 -21.62 -38.31
N ARG A 224 2.85 -22.46 -37.27
CA ARG A 224 3.29 -23.86 -37.31
C ARG A 224 2.56 -24.68 -38.38
N TYR A 225 1.28 -24.42 -38.61
CA TYR A 225 0.49 -25.06 -39.66
C TYR A 225 1.01 -24.65 -41.05
N LEU A 226 1.15 -23.34 -41.31
CA LEU A 226 1.61 -22.82 -42.59
C LEU A 226 3.03 -23.26 -42.95
N LEU A 227 3.95 -23.33 -41.97
CA LEU A 227 5.31 -23.82 -42.20
C LEU A 227 5.35 -25.32 -42.53
N ARG A 228 4.35 -26.09 -42.09
CA ARG A 228 4.24 -27.52 -42.36
C ARG A 228 3.62 -27.80 -43.73
N GLU A 229 2.80 -26.88 -44.24
CA GLU A 229 2.22 -26.94 -45.59
C GLU A 229 3.17 -26.47 -46.70
N VAL A 230 4.38 -25.99 -46.40
CA VAL A 230 5.34 -25.60 -47.45
C VAL A 230 5.81 -26.88 -48.18
N PRO A 231 5.34 -27.14 -49.41
CA PRO A 231 5.70 -28.33 -50.15
C PRO A 231 7.13 -28.17 -50.67
N GLY A 232 7.94 -29.21 -50.51
CA GLY A 232 9.14 -29.52 -51.29
C GLY A 232 9.96 -28.34 -51.82
N ARG A 233 11.05 -27.99 -51.13
CA ARG A 233 12.27 -27.61 -51.85
C ARG A 233 12.92 -28.91 -52.32
N SER A 234 12.50 -29.37 -53.50
CA SER A 234 13.31 -30.26 -54.34
C SER A 234 14.33 -29.42 -55.11
#